data_AF-A0A520DJT7-F1
#
_entry.id   AF-A0A520DJT7-F1
#
_cell.length_a   1.000
_cell.length_b   1.000
_cell.length_c   1.000
_cell.angle_alpha   90.00
_cell.angle_beta   90.00
_cell.angle_gamma   90.00
#
_symmetry.space_group_name_H-M   'P 1'
#
loop_
_entity.id
_entity.type
_entity.pdbx_description
1 polymer ?
#
loop_
_entity_poly.entity_id
_entity_poly.type
_entity_poly.pdbx_seq_one_letter_code
_entity_poly.pdbx_strand_id
1 'polypeptide(L)'
;TVRDPSLTVDLSGADFEAYYAPFLPRPLASDIDNPNVPNVEVLAYNGTDLILDNPGRMGYVIFKNKGTLDIKKLNQYPFPSIAPPSSTADKYYQIPSSFIIDAVETQPNTASARVPKKLGPKLDALYTYVPNGAYSSQSVIRKTESTVSGRRILKDTNNSAEDFDFLPLATPRGFK
;
A
#
# COMPACT_ATOMS: atom_id res chain seq x y z
N THR A 1 -14.76 -10.01 17.02
CA THR A 1 -13.63 -10.09 17.99
C THR A 1 -12.44 -10.76 17.32
N VAL A 2 -11.23 -10.25 17.55
CA VAL A 2 -9.98 -10.86 17.06
C VAL A 2 -9.84 -12.26 17.66
N ARG A 3 -9.53 -13.25 16.82
CA ARG A 3 -9.44 -14.66 17.25
C ARG A 3 -8.18 -14.93 18.08
N ASP A 4 -7.05 -14.36 17.68
CA ASP A 4 -5.77 -14.45 18.38
C ASP A 4 -5.07 -13.08 18.37
N PRO A 5 -5.17 -12.30 19.46
CA PRO A 5 -4.52 -10.99 19.56
C PRO A 5 -2.99 -11.05 19.47
N SER A 6 -2.36 -12.19 19.78
CA SER A 6 -0.89 -12.31 19.73
C SER A 6 -0.32 -12.27 18.30
N LEU A 7 -1.20 -12.46 17.31
CA LEU A 7 -0.90 -12.38 15.88
C LEU A 7 -1.19 -10.99 15.28
N THR A 8 -1.49 -10.00 16.12
CA THR A 8 -1.80 -8.64 15.71
C THR A 8 -0.76 -7.65 16.18
N VAL A 9 -0.80 -6.43 15.64
CA VAL A 9 0.08 -5.33 16.01
C VAL A 9 -0.73 -4.20 16.64
N ASP A 10 -0.15 -3.55 17.65
CA ASP A 10 -0.70 -2.32 18.20
C ASP A 10 -0.34 -1.15 17.27
N LEU A 11 -1.36 -0.51 16.71
CA LEU A 11 -1.24 0.65 15.81
C LEU A 11 -1.69 1.95 16.47
N SER A 12 -1.97 1.96 17.78
CA SER A 12 -2.38 3.18 18.50
C SER A 12 -1.35 4.32 18.45
N GLY A 13 -0.08 3.99 18.18
CA GLY A 13 1.02 4.93 18.00
C GLY A 13 1.36 5.27 16.54
N ALA A 14 0.49 4.98 15.57
CA ALA A 14 0.65 5.40 14.18
C ALA A 14 0.72 6.94 14.06
N ASP A 15 1.41 7.47 13.05
CA ASP A 15 1.57 8.93 12.90
C ASP A 15 0.42 9.61 12.14
N PHE A 16 -0.42 8.81 11.47
CA PHE A 16 -1.63 9.22 10.74
C PHE A 16 -2.53 8.00 10.51
N GLU A 17 -3.78 8.24 10.18
CA GLU A 17 -4.75 7.18 9.86
C GLU A 17 -5.67 7.56 8.70
N ALA A 18 -6.43 6.59 8.20
CA ALA A 18 -7.43 6.79 7.18
C ALA A 18 -8.83 6.52 7.78
N TYR A 19 -9.47 7.58 8.26
CA TYR A 19 -10.82 7.51 8.83
C TYR A 19 -11.89 7.69 7.77
N TYR A 20 -12.71 6.66 7.55
CA TYR A 20 -13.64 6.59 6.42
C TYR A 20 -15.09 6.97 6.78
N ALA A 21 -15.45 6.93 8.07
CA ALA A 21 -16.81 7.20 8.54
C ALA A 21 -17.47 8.45 7.93
N PRO A 22 -16.78 9.60 7.75
CA PRO A 22 -17.39 10.80 7.17
C PRO A 22 -17.87 10.62 5.70
N PHE A 23 -17.34 9.64 4.98
CA PHE A 23 -17.66 9.37 3.58
C PHE A 23 -18.75 8.31 3.39
N LEU A 24 -19.27 7.73 4.48
CA LEU A 24 -20.14 6.57 4.44
C LEU A 24 -21.53 6.88 5.02
N PRO A 25 -22.61 6.41 4.36
CA PRO A 25 -23.96 6.55 4.92
C PRO A 25 -24.17 5.70 6.17
N ARG A 26 -23.36 4.64 6.34
CA ARG A 26 -23.37 3.74 7.51
C ARG A 26 -21.92 3.41 7.87
N PRO A 27 -21.29 4.20 8.76
CA PRO A 27 -19.94 3.94 9.23
C PRO A 27 -19.79 2.57 9.89
N LEU A 28 -18.62 1.96 9.74
CA LEU A 28 -18.28 0.73 10.44
C LEU A 28 -17.96 1.03 11.90
N ALA A 29 -18.49 0.24 12.83
CA ALA A 29 -18.12 0.36 14.24
C ALA A 29 -16.64 0.02 14.52
N SER A 30 -15.96 -0.61 13.56
CA SER A 30 -14.53 -0.91 13.61
C SER A 30 -13.63 0.22 13.12
N ASP A 31 -14.19 1.21 12.41
CA ASP A 31 -13.46 2.39 11.93
C ASP A 31 -13.46 3.45 13.05
N ILE A 32 -12.47 3.32 13.95
CA ILE A 32 -12.35 4.11 15.17
C ILE A 32 -11.36 5.24 14.90
N ASP A 33 -11.82 6.49 15.01
CA ASP A 33 -11.00 7.69 14.89
C ASP A 33 -10.12 7.89 16.14
N ASN A 34 -8.82 8.03 15.95
CA ASN A 34 -7.85 8.38 16.98
C ASN A 34 -7.59 9.90 16.95
N PRO A 35 -8.19 10.67 17.88
CA PRO A 35 -8.13 12.13 17.83
C PRO A 35 -6.73 12.72 18.06
N ASN A 36 -5.74 11.89 18.43
CA ASN A 36 -4.37 12.32 18.68
C ASN A 36 -3.49 12.37 17.42
N VAL A 37 -3.98 11.86 16.29
CA VAL A 37 -3.21 11.78 15.03
C VAL A 37 -4.01 12.39 13.89
N PRO A 38 -3.35 12.99 12.89
CA PRO A 38 -4.06 13.53 11.74
C PRO A 38 -4.64 12.44 10.84
N ASN A 39 -5.86 12.68 10.35
CA ASN A 39 -6.46 11.91 9.28
C ASN A 39 -5.86 12.26 7.92
N VAL A 40 -5.57 11.25 7.10
CA VAL A 40 -5.22 11.46 5.69
C VAL A 40 -6.46 11.89 4.91
N GLU A 41 -6.26 12.71 3.90
CA GLU A 41 -7.34 13.06 2.97
C GLU A 41 -7.56 11.93 1.96
N VAL A 42 -8.76 11.32 2.01
CA VAL A 42 -9.15 10.25 1.08
C VAL A 42 -9.65 10.86 -0.22
N LEU A 43 -8.86 10.75 -1.28
CA LEU A 43 -9.17 11.33 -2.59
C LEU A 43 -10.06 10.44 -3.47
N ALA A 44 -9.94 9.12 -3.30
CA ALA A 44 -10.73 8.10 -3.98
C ALA A 44 -10.75 6.86 -3.11
N TYR A 45 -11.90 6.18 -3.06
CA TYR A 45 -12.08 4.95 -2.30
C TYR A 45 -13.09 4.05 -3.00
N ASN A 46 -12.97 2.75 -2.73
CA ASN A 46 -13.98 1.76 -3.06
C ASN A 46 -14.21 0.91 -1.80
N GLY A 47 -15.47 0.73 -1.43
CA GLY A 47 -15.86 0.05 -0.20
C GLY A 47 -16.00 1.00 0.99
N THR A 48 -15.95 0.43 2.19
CA THR A 48 -16.27 1.10 3.45
C THR A 48 -15.05 1.29 4.36
N ASP A 49 -13.86 0.94 3.91
CA ASP A 49 -12.61 1.01 4.67
C ASP A 49 -11.40 0.92 3.71
N LEU A 50 -10.20 1.27 4.18
CA LEU A 50 -8.95 1.02 3.46
C LEU A 50 -8.50 -0.44 3.67
N ILE A 51 -8.95 -1.32 2.79
CA ILE A 51 -8.53 -2.73 2.81
C ILE A 51 -7.44 -2.98 1.77
N LEU A 52 -6.23 -3.32 2.24
CA LEU A 52 -5.17 -3.82 1.39
C LEU A 52 -5.34 -5.33 1.17
N ASP A 53 -5.18 -5.77 -0.07
CA ASP A 53 -5.47 -7.14 -0.50
C ASP A 53 -4.57 -8.19 0.19
N ASN A 54 -5.18 -9.09 0.95
CA ASN A 54 -4.45 -10.04 1.79
C ASN A 54 -3.67 -11.14 1.04
N PRO A 55 -4.01 -11.58 -0.19
CA PRO A 55 -3.15 -12.45 -0.99
C PRO A 55 -1.98 -11.69 -1.62
N GLY A 56 -1.89 -10.37 -1.45
CA GLY A 56 -0.79 -9.56 -1.97
C GLY A 56 -0.87 -9.33 -3.47
N ARG A 57 -2.05 -9.05 -4.05
CA ARG A 57 -2.18 -8.76 -5.49
C ARG A 57 -2.18 -7.26 -5.77
N MET A 58 -1.54 -6.44 -4.95
CA MET A 58 -1.51 -4.99 -5.11
C MET A 58 -0.11 -4.46 -5.42
N GLY A 59 -0.06 -3.36 -6.16
CA GLY A 59 1.11 -2.51 -6.29
C GLY A 59 0.86 -1.22 -5.51
N TYR A 60 1.83 -0.78 -4.75
CA TYR A 60 1.78 0.42 -3.92
C TYR A 60 2.76 1.44 -4.47
N VAL A 61 2.37 2.72 -4.42
CA VAL A 61 3.27 3.83 -4.74
C VAL A 61 3.09 4.90 -3.69
N ILE A 62 4.20 5.55 -3.35
CA ILE A 62 4.16 6.87 -2.73
C ILE A 62 4.69 7.87 -3.74
N PHE A 63 4.05 9.02 -3.80
CA PHE A 63 4.43 10.07 -4.73
C PHE A 63 4.43 11.41 -4.02
N LYS A 64 5.27 12.32 -4.51
CA LYS A 64 5.37 13.68 -3.98
C LYS A 64 4.96 14.66 -5.06
N ASN A 65 3.86 15.36 -4.81
CA ASN A 65 3.49 16.51 -5.62
C ASN A 65 4.61 17.56 -5.52
N LYS A 66 5.13 18.02 -6.66
CA LYS A 66 6.18 19.05 -6.73
C LYS A 66 5.65 20.46 -6.48
N GLY A 67 4.38 20.59 -6.07
CA GLY A 67 3.67 21.86 -5.84
C GLY A 67 3.13 22.51 -7.11
N THR A 68 3.25 21.85 -8.26
CA THR A 68 2.91 22.41 -9.57
C THR A 68 1.49 22.04 -10.04
N LEU A 69 0.86 21.05 -9.41
CA LEU A 69 -0.46 20.54 -9.79
C LEU A 69 -1.36 20.42 -8.57
N ASP A 70 -2.65 20.71 -8.74
CA ASP A 70 -3.68 20.37 -7.76
C ASP A 70 -4.06 18.89 -7.95
N ILE A 71 -3.73 18.03 -6.98
CA ILE A 71 -3.93 16.57 -7.10
C ILE A 71 -5.40 16.22 -7.32
N LYS A 72 -6.33 16.99 -6.73
CA LYS A 72 -7.78 16.78 -6.89
C LYS A 72 -8.29 17.06 -8.31
N LYS A 73 -7.48 17.77 -9.11
CA LYS A 73 -7.78 18.14 -10.50
C LYS A 73 -6.97 17.34 -11.52
N LEU A 74 -6.23 16.32 -11.09
CA LEU A 74 -5.59 15.41 -12.04
C LEU A 74 -6.65 14.74 -12.92
N ASN A 75 -6.29 14.52 -14.18
CA ASN A 75 -7.14 13.77 -15.09
C ASN A 75 -7.45 12.40 -14.52
N GLN A 76 -8.68 11.93 -14.73
CA GLN A 76 -9.12 10.61 -14.31
C GLN A 76 -9.60 9.83 -15.51
N TYR A 77 -9.22 8.55 -15.57
CA TYR A 77 -9.55 7.66 -16.67
C TYR A 77 -10.16 6.37 -16.15
N PRO A 78 -11.09 5.75 -16.90
CA PRO A 78 -11.55 4.42 -16.58
C PRO A 78 -10.41 3.40 -16.70
N PHE A 79 -10.60 2.24 -16.08
CA PHE A 79 -9.65 1.14 -16.22
C PHE A 79 -9.43 0.82 -17.72
N PRO A 80 -8.17 0.65 -18.17
CA PRO A 80 -7.89 0.33 -19.55
C PRO A 80 -8.38 -1.09 -19.86
N SER A 81 -9.45 -1.19 -20.64
CA SER A 81 -10.04 -2.47 -21.06
C SER A 81 -10.24 -2.50 -22.58
N ILE A 82 -10.41 -3.70 -23.14
CA ILE A 82 -10.67 -3.89 -24.58
C ILE A 82 -12.04 -3.30 -24.97
N ALA A 83 -13.03 -3.45 -24.09
CA ALA A 83 -14.36 -2.91 -24.33
C ALA A 83 -14.38 -1.39 -24.05
N PRO A 84 -15.17 -0.61 -24.81
CA PRO A 84 -15.45 0.77 -24.46
C PRO A 84 -16.01 0.85 -23.03
N PRO A 85 -15.53 1.79 -22.19
CA PRO A 85 -16.05 1.96 -20.83
C PRO A 85 -17.51 2.41 -20.87
N SER A 86 -18.31 1.90 -19.94
CA SER A 86 -19.68 2.40 -19.75
C SER A 86 -19.66 3.84 -19.21
N SER A 87 -20.80 4.53 -19.28
CA SER A 87 -20.98 5.85 -18.68
C SER A 87 -20.81 5.87 -17.16
N THR A 88 -20.93 4.70 -16.52
CA THR A 88 -20.82 4.49 -15.07
C THR A 88 -19.54 3.79 -14.66
N ALA A 89 -18.56 3.69 -15.57
CA ALA A 89 -17.29 3.05 -15.26
C ALA A 89 -16.53 3.84 -14.18
N ASP A 90 -15.96 3.12 -13.21
CA ASP A 90 -15.06 3.69 -12.21
C ASP A 90 -13.88 4.36 -12.90
N LYS A 91 -13.47 5.51 -12.36
CA LYS A 91 -12.33 6.30 -12.85
C LYS A 91 -11.23 6.38 -11.80
N TYR A 92 -10.00 6.46 -12.28
CA TYR A 92 -8.79 6.49 -11.45
C TYR A 92 -7.93 7.69 -11.83
N TYR A 93 -7.32 8.32 -10.83
CA TYR A 93 -6.38 9.42 -11.05
C TYR A 93 -5.18 8.98 -11.87
N GLN A 94 -4.85 9.75 -12.91
CA GLN A 94 -3.61 9.62 -13.65
C GLN A 94 -2.48 10.31 -12.89
N ILE A 95 -1.79 9.55 -12.04
CA ILE A 95 -0.62 10.06 -11.32
C ILE A 95 0.59 10.11 -12.27
N PRO A 96 1.25 11.27 -12.46
CA PRO A 96 2.45 11.35 -13.28
C PRO A 96 3.56 10.46 -12.70
N SER A 97 4.16 9.59 -13.52
CA SER A 97 5.23 8.69 -13.05
C SER A 97 6.43 9.47 -12.49
N SER A 98 6.68 10.69 -12.95
CA SER A 98 7.73 11.58 -12.44
C SER A 98 7.49 12.12 -11.02
N PHE A 99 6.31 11.88 -10.44
CA PHE A 99 6.00 12.22 -9.05
C PHE A 99 6.24 11.05 -8.11
N ILE A 100 6.28 9.82 -8.62
CA ILE A 100 6.50 8.62 -7.81
C ILE A 100 7.91 8.67 -7.24
N ILE A 101 8.01 8.50 -5.91
CA ILE A 101 9.29 8.51 -5.20
C ILE A 101 9.68 7.13 -4.69
N ASP A 102 8.73 6.19 -4.59
CA ASP A 102 8.95 4.79 -4.26
C ASP A 102 7.74 3.96 -4.71
N ALA A 103 7.99 2.70 -5.05
CA ALA A 103 6.98 1.77 -5.55
C ALA A 103 7.30 0.33 -5.13
N VAL A 104 6.27 -0.42 -4.74
CA VAL A 104 6.39 -1.80 -4.26
C VAL A 104 5.31 -2.65 -4.89
N GLU A 105 5.68 -3.70 -5.61
CA GLU A 105 4.78 -4.72 -6.13
C GLU A 105 4.78 -5.92 -5.18
N THR A 106 3.59 -6.32 -4.74
CA THR A 106 3.37 -7.60 -4.06
C THR A 106 2.73 -8.61 -5.01
N GLN A 107 2.99 -9.89 -4.78
CA GLN A 107 2.30 -11.00 -5.46
C GLN A 107 1.95 -12.12 -4.48
N PRO A 108 1.02 -13.02 -4.84
CA PRO A 108 0.85 -14.28 -4.15
C PRO A 108 2.14 -15.10 -4.09
N ASN A 109 2.34 -15.81 -2.97
CA ASN A 109 3.51 -16.67 -2.76
C ASN A 109 3.53 -17.85 -3.75
N THR A 110 2.37 -18.37 -4.16
CA THR A 110 2.25 -19.45 -5.14
C THR A 110 2.27 -18.92 -6.56
N ALA A 111 3.13 -19.50 -7.40
CA ALA A 111 3.34 -19.05 -8.78
C ALA A 111 2.06 -19.08 -9.64
N SER A 112 1.21 -20.10 -9.47
CA SER A 112 -0.04 -20.26 -10.21
C SER A 112 -1.12 -19.22 -9.86
N ALA A 113 -1.00 -18.53 -8.71
CA ALA A 113 -1.93 -17.51 -8.28
C ALA A 113 -1.46 -16.08 -8.64
N ARG A 114 -0.24 -15.93 -9.16
CA ARG A 114 0.32 -14.62 -9.51
C ARG A 114 -0.47 -13.95 -10.62
N VAL A 115 -0.58 -12.63 -10.52
CA VAL A 115 -1.33 -11.80 -11.46
C VAL A 115 -0.37 -10.92 -12.26
N PRO A 116 -0.79 -10.35 -13.40
CA PRO A 116 0.01 -9.35 -14.11
C PRO A 116 0.46 -8.22 -13.16
N LYS A 117 1.71 -7.78 -13.32
CA LYS A 117 2.27 -6.64 -12.57
C LYS A 117 1.52 -5.36 -12.93
N LYS A 118 1.40 -4.45 -11.96
CA LYS A 118 0.76 -3.13 -12.14
C LYS A 118 1.86 -2.07 -12.33
N LEU A 119 3.00 -2.28 -11.69
CA LEU A 119 4.16 -1.41 -11.79
C LEU A 119 5.08 -1.84 -12.94
N GLY A 120 5.45 -0.88 -13.77
CA GLY A 120 6.46 -1.08 -14.81
C GLY A 120 7.86 -1.28 -14.20
N PRO A 121 8.80 -1.92 -14.94
CA PRO A 121 10.10 -2.32 -14.41
C PRO A 121 11.02 -1.17 -13.99
N LYS A 122 10.75 0.06 -14.45
CA LYS A 122 11.46 1.26 -13.98
C LYS A 122 11.08 1.65 -12.55
N LEU A 123 9.88 1.29 -12.11
CA LEU A 123 9.38 1.56 -10.75
C LEU A 123 9.64 0.36 -9.84
N ASP A 124 9.37 -0.84 -10.34
CA ASP A 124 9.69 -2.08 -9.63
C ASP A 124 9.89 -3.23 -10.63
N ALA A 125 11.13 -3.72 -10.74
CA ALA A 125 11.52 -4.74 -11.70
C ALA A 125 10.83 -6.10 -11.45
N LEU A 126 10.66 -6.50 -10.19
CA LEU A 126 10.01 -7.76 -9.82
C LEU A 126 8.94 -7.51 -8.74
N TYR A 127 8.88 -8.34 -7.72
CA TYR A 127 7.85 -8.28 -6.68
C TYR A 127 8.37 -8.96 -5.42
N THR A 128 7.76 -8.63 -4.29
CA THR A 128 7.96 -9.33 -3.02
C THR A 128 6.69 -10.07 -2.59
N TYR A 129 6.82 -10.96 -1.62
CA TYR A 129 5.71 -11.72 -1.03
C TYR A 129 6.12 -12.26 0.35
N VAL A 130 5.12 -12.59 1.16
CA VAL A 130 5.35 -13.32 2.41
C VAL A 130 5.27 -14.83 2.16
N PRO A 131 6.17 -15.65 2.72
CA PRO A 131 6.26 -17.07 2.38
C PRO A 131 5.02 -17.88 2.76
N ASN A 132 4.36 -17.55 3.88
CA ASN A 132 3.18 -18.27 4.37
C ASN A 132 1.86 -17.76 3.78
N GLY A 133 1.92 -16.77 2.87
CA GLY A 133 0.76 -16.26 2.15
C GLY A 133 -0.26 -15.53 3.03
N ALA A 134 -1.50 -15.51 2.54
CA ALA A 134 -2.63 -14.80 3.14
C ALA A 134 -2.89 -15.21 4.60
N TYR A 135 -3.25 -14.23 5.44
CA TYR A 135 -3.64 -14.42 6.84
C TYR A 135 -2.56 -15.04 7.74
N SER A 136 -1.29 -14.96 7.35
CA SER A 136 -0.17 -15.52 8.12
C SER A 136 0.41 -14.59 9.18
N SER A 137 -0.08 -13.34 9.26
CA SER A 137 0.47 -12.25 10.09
C SER A 137 1.87 -11.77 9.70
N GLN A 138 2.46 -12.44 8.70
CA GLN A 138 3.72 -12.02 8.12
C GLN A 138 3.54 -10.72 7.34
N SER A 139 4.63 -9.95 7.26
CA SER A 139 4.71 -8.73 6.45
C SER A 139 6.01 -8.73 5.67
N VAL A 140 6.07 -7.96 4.60
CA VAL A 140 7.33 -7.64 3.93
C VAL A 140 7.95 -6.39 4.57
N ILE A 141 9.27 -6.37 4.68
CA ILE A 141 10.05 -5.27 5.23
C ILE A 141 11.25 -5.00 4.34
N ARG A 142 11.55 -3.72 4.10
CA ARG A 142 12.72 -3.32 3.33
C ARG A 142 14.00 -3.61 4.13
N LYS A 143 14.99 -4.22 3.47
CA LYS A 143 16.28 -4.58 4.07
C LYS A 143 17.09 -3.33 4.40
N THR A 144 17.84 -3.38 5.49
CA THR A 144 18.90 -2.42 5.81
C THR A 144 20.09 -2.73 4.92
N GLU A 145 20.49 -1.78 4.08
CA GLU A 145 21.72 -1.89 3.28
C GLU A 145 22.95 -1.57 4.12
N SER A 146 22.87 -0.50 4.93
CA SER A 146 23.97 -0.09 5.79
C SER A 146 23.48 0.76 6.97
N THR A 147 24.37 0.99 7.92
CA THR A 147 24.15 1.95 9.01
C THR A 147 25.31 2.92 9.06
N VAL A 148 25.02 4.21 8.99
CA VAL A 148 26.01 5.28 9.00
C VAL A 148 25.67 6.23 10.14
N SER A 149 26.56 6.33 11.13
CA SER A 149 26.37 7.21 12.30
C SER A 149 25.01 7.02 13.00
N GLY A 150 24.58 5.75 13.15
CA GLY A 150 23.29 5.39 13.75
C GLY A 150 22.07 5.55 12.84
N ARG A 151 22.20 6.19 11.67
CA ARG A 151 21.15 6.25 10.65
C ARG A 151 21.17 4.97 9.81
N ARG A 152 20.04 4.26 9.76
CA ARG A 152 19.87 3.14 8.82
C ARG A 152 19.61 3.66 7.41
N ILE A 153 20.31 3.07 6.45
CA ILE A 153 20.11 3.25 5.02
C ILE A 153 19.41 1.99 4.52
N LEU A 154 18.22 2.14 3.96
CA LEU A 154 17.44 1.00 3.47
C LEU A 154 17.77 0.75 2.00
N LYS A 155 17.83 -0.53 1.63
CA LYS A 155 18.13 -0.96 0.26
C LYS A 155 16.98 -0.58 -0.67
N ASP A 156 17.32 0.06 -1.78
CA ASP A 156 16.38 0.41 -2.84
C ASP A 156 17.08 0.33 -4.20
N THR A 157 16.77 -0.72 -4.94
CA THR A 157 17.30 -0.98 -6.27
C THR A 157 16.19 -0.90 -7.33
N ASN A 158 15.01 -0.36 -6.98
CA ASN A 158 13.77 -0.47 -7.74
C ASN A 158 13.45 -1.94 -8.09
N ASN A 159 13.69 -2.86 -7.17
CA ASN A 159 13.40 -4.28 -7.36
C ASN A 159 13.00 -4.93 -6.02
N SER A 160 11.70 -5.09 -5.81
CA SER A 160 11.16 -5.59 -4.54
C SER A 160 11.68 -6.97 -4.13
N ALA A 161 12.05 -7.83 -5.09
CA ALA A 161 12.64 -9.13 -4.78
C ALA A 161 14.03 -9.01 -4.13
N GLU A 162 14.78 -7.98 -4.51
CA GLU A 162 16.12 -7.69 -3.99
C GLU A 162 16.08 -6.87 -2.71
N ASP A 163 15.11 -5.95 -2.61
CA ASP A 163 15.07 -4.90 -1.60
C ASP A 163 14.31 -5.32 -0.34
N PHE A 164 13.38 -6.27 -0.45
CA PHE A 164 12.54 -6.70 0.66
C PHE A 164 12.88 -8.11 1.14
N ASP A 165 12.61 -8.32 2.41
CA ASP A 165 12.56 -9.60 3.10
C ASP A 165 11.22 -9.65 3.88
N PHE A 166 10.98 -10.66 4.71
CA PHE A 166 9.75 -10.79 5.49
C PHE A 166 10.00 -10.81 7.00
N LEU A 167 8.97 -10.43 7.76
CA LEU A 167 8.90 -10.63 9.20
C LEU A 167 7.86 -11.71 9.54
N PRO A 168 8.11 -12.58 10.54
CA PRO A 168 7.10 -13.52 11.04
C PRO A 168 5.85 -12.83 11.59
N LEU A 169 6.02 -11.65 12.19
CA LEU A 169 4.97 -10.74 12.63
C LEU A 169 5.44 -9.32 12.33
N ALA A 170 4.54 -8.46 11.84
CA ALA A 170 4.89 -7.06 11.56
C ALA A 170 5.44 -6.36 12.81
N THR A 171 6.47 -5.53 12.64
CA THR A 171 7.06 -4.73 13.70
C THR A 171 7.09 -3.26 13.27
N PRO A 172 6.05 -2.47 13.61
CA PRO A 172 6.05 -1.03 13.34
C PRO A 172 7.32 -0.37 13.89
N ARG A 173 7.92 0.54 13.11
CA ARG A 173 9.21 1.21 13.41
C ARG A 173 10.41 0.25 13.53
N GLY A 174 10.24 -1.02 13.22
CA GLY A 174 11.31 -2.01 13.15
C GLY A 174 12.14 -1.88 11.88
N PHE A 175 13.29 -2.56 11.88
CA PHE A 175 14.19 -2.65 10.75
C PHE A 175 14.73 -4.08 10.66
N LYS A 176 14.99 -4.55 9.44
CA LYS A 176 15.63 -5.84 9.19
C LYS A 176 16.97 -5.65 8.50
#